data_AF-A0A7M7NBU7-F1
#
_entry.id   AF-A0A7M7NBU7-F1
#
_cell.length_a   1.000
_cell.length_b   1.000
_cell.length_c   1.000
_cell.angle_alpha   90.00
_cell.angle_beta   90.00
_cell.angle_gamma   90.00
#
_symmetry.space_group_name_H-M   'P 1'
#
loop_
_entity.id
_entity.type
_entity.pdbx_description
1 polymer ?
#
loop_
_entity_poly.entity_id
_entity_poly.type
_entity_poly.pdbx_seq_one_letter_code
_entity_poly.pdbx_strand_id
1 'polypeptide(L)'
;MAHFPDDSEIKGERVDAYVRKNPRKVLILLDGLDEAHIDIKMPNCNDAMVSIVRGDRFIDTPVVITTRPFGADQIKSIMTINDHYTFGKVKGFTKKNMSTYIKNYFKDDSQSASTLINFIDTNQVVSEYMAPFPIFCCMLCCLWKTPSGRENIQAMETFSQLLKRLVFSLQEQYSSKRNELEEGYASRRNKADESMNELGCIAFQGLLDRQLIFDEKAFGLCTEAARTACEVGILSMEKRPAPLQIRESQRKQFIEEFSFPHKLLQEYIASFYLASLFHKDCREFNRIMADTLLENYRYMEFRYVLYFTAAHGGEVGKSVLETLCKKVDDMDFIIKVAFEVHDSEAIDLVRNRLKTEAHLTLHPPIAAHVFTLEPIGKEVVGRSSSIRETLDVSKSFEANAPSSHVAAAVGLFTLPKLRWLIFQRVRLDDEFYTGISAAASQSKV
;
A
#
# COMPACT_ATOMS: atom_id res chain seq x y z
N MET A 1 -9.35 6.21 -39.40
CA MET A 1 -8.09 6.51 -40.11
C MET A 1 -6.95 5.98 -39.27
N ALA A 2 -6.45 4.79 -39.62
CA ALA A 2 -5.28 4.19 -39.00
C ALA A 2 -4.04 4.83 -39.64
N HIS A 3 -3.29 5.63 -38.88
CA HIS A 3 -2.10 6.36 -39.35
C HIS A 3 -0.79 5.72 -38.89
N PHE A 4 -0.82 4.46 -38.43
CA PHE A 4 0.41 3.68 -38.32
C PHE A 4 0.55 2.86 -39.62
N PRO A 5 1.71 2.93 -40.30
CA PRO A 5 1.98 2.02 -41.40
C PRO A 5 1.84 0.58 -40.90
N ASP A 6 1.42 -0.33 -41.77
CA ASP A 6 1.69 -1.75 -41.60
C ASP A 6 3.21 -1.94 -41.61
N ASP A 7 3.86 -1.62 -40.49
CA ASP A 7 5.31 -1.53 -40.40
C ASP A 7 5.90 -2.92 -40.65
N SER A 8 6.71 -2.98 -41.71
CA SER A 8 7.66 -4.05 -41.99
C SER A 8 8.25 -4.57 -40.68
N GLU A 9 8.26 -5.88 -40.43
CA GLU A 9 8.88 -6.50 -39.25
C GLU A 9 10.21 -5.83 -38.89
N ILE A 10 10.17 -4.88 -37.95
CA ILE A 10 11.39 -4.28 -37.43
C ILE A 10 11.99 -5.36 -36.53
N LYS A 11 12.91 -6.14 -37.10
CA LYS A 11 13.68 -7.13 -36.33
C LYS A 11 14.37 -6.43 -35.17
N GLY A 12 14.28 -7.00 -33.97
CA GLY A 12 14.88 -6.44 -32.75
C GLY A 12 16.37 -6.10 -32.91
N GLU A 13 17.10 -6.87 -33.72
CA GLU A 13 18.49 -6.62 -34.09
C GLU A 13 18.72 -5.23 -34.73
N ARG A 14 17.78 -4.75 -35.55
CA ARG A 14 17.88 -3.42 -36.18
C ARG A 14 17.71 -2.31 -35.15
N VAL A 15 16.79 -2.51 -34.20
CA VAL A 15 16.61 -1.58 -33.06
C VAL A 15 17.89 -1.55 -32.24
N ASP A 16 18.44 -2.71 -31.89
CA ASP A 16 19.69 -2.81 -31.14
C ASP A 16 20.85 -2.10 -31.82
N ALA A 17 21.02 -2.33 -33.13
CA ALA A 17 22.06 -1.67 -33.92
C ALA A 17 21.89 -0.15 -33.93
N TYR A 18 20.64 0.32 -34.03
CA TYR A 18 20.34 1.75 -34.01
C TYR A 18 20.67 2.38 -32.65
N VAL A 19 20.29 1.72 -31.53
CA VAL A 19 20.60 2.19 -30.18
C VAL A 19 22.11 2.27 -29.98
N ARG A 20 22.87 1.22 -30.34
CA ARG A 20 24.34 1.22 -30.25
C ARG A 20 24.99 2.33 -31.09
N LYS A 21 24.44 2.64 -32.25
CA LYS A 21 24.96 3.71 -33.14
C LYS A 21 24.58 5.12 -32.65
N ASN A 22 23.52 5.26 -31.85
CA ASN A 22 22.96 6.55 -31.45
C ASN A 22 22.64 6.64 -29.94
N PRO A 23 23.57 6.29 -29.03
CA PRO A 23 23.26 6.14 -27.61
C PRO A 23 22.69 7.42 -26.97
N ARG A 24 23.17 8.59 -27.39
CA ARG A 24 22.71 9.90 -26.86
C ARG A 24 21.42 10.43 -27.50
N LYS A 25 20.90 9.79 -28.54
CA LYS A 25 19.63 10.16 -29.19
C LYS A 25 18.46 9.26 -28.77
N VAL A 26 18.75 8.23 -27.99
CA VAL A 26 17.77 7.25 -27.52
C VAL A 26 17.60 7.43 -26.01
N LEU A 27 16.36 7.30 -25.56
CA LEU A 27 16.01 7.21 -24.14
C LEU A 27 15.23 5.92 -23.96
N ILE A 28 15.65 5.08 -23.01
CA ILE A 28 14.95 3.85 -22.65
C ILE A 28 14.16 4.12 -21.38
N LEU A 29 12.84 3.91 -21.43
CA LEU A 29 11.93 4.04 -20.28
C LEU A 29 11.46 2.64 -19.87
N LEU A 30 11.81 2.22 -18.67
CA LEU A 30 11.37 0.95 -18.09
C LEU A 30 10.39 1.26 -16.96
N ASP A 31 9.10 1.02 -17.20
CA ASP A 31 8.05 1.26 -16.22
C ASP A 31 7.76 0.00 -15.40
N GLY A 32 7.73 0.13 -14.08
CA GLY A 32 7.33 -0.95 -13.18
C GLY A 32 8.33 -2.12 -13.08
N LEU A 33 9.62 -1.84 -12.82
CA LEU A 33 10.65 -2.91 -12.73
C LEU A 33 10.28 -4.04 -11.75
N ASP A 34 9.61 -3.71 -10.64
CA ASP A 34 9.19 -4.68 -9.62
C ASP A 34 8.09 -5.65 -10.08
N GLU A 35 7.51 -5.38 -11.25
CA GLU A 35 6.48 -6.21 -11.89
C GLU A 35 7.09 -7.15 -12.94
N ALA A 36 8.33 -6.90 -13.36
CA ALA A 36 9.02 -7.73 -14.32
C ALA A 36 9.55 -9.04 -13.69
N HIS A 37 9.48 -10.12 -14.45
CA HIS A 37 10.06 -11.42 -14.09
C HIS A 37 11.55 -11.46 -14.42
N ILE A 38 12.34 -10.62 -13.74
CA ILE A 38 13.78 -10.56 -13.96
C ILE A 38 14.54 -10.76 -12.66
N ASP A 39 15.67 -11.45 -12.73
CA ASP A 39 16.64 -11.51 -11.65
C ASP A 39 17.88 -10.71 -12.04
N ILE A 40 17.99 -9.51 -11.48
CA ILE A 40 19.12 -8.60 -11.76
C ILE A 40 20.39 -8.99 -10.99
N LYS A 41 20.32 -9.93 -10.03
CA LYS A 41 21.49 -10.38 -9.26
C LYS A 41 22.46 -11.17 -10.13
N MET A 42 21.91 -11.97 -11.04
CA MET A 42 22.68 -12.81 -11.95
C MET A 42 22.83 -12.11 -13.31
N PRO A 43 24.06 -11.83 -13.79
CA PRO A 43 24.25 -11.33 -15.14
C PRO A 43 23.70 -12.33 -16.17
N ASN A 44 22.92 -11.83 -17.13
CA ASN A 44 22.40 -12.62 -18.23
C ASN A 44 22.41 -11.81 -19.54
N CYS A 45 23.42 -12.04 -20.38
CA CYS A 45 23.60 -11.32 -21.64
C CYS A 45 22.54 -11.65 -22.70
N ASN A 46 21.85 -12.79 -22.57
CA ASN A 46 20.77 -13.19 -23.46
C ASN A 46 19.44 -12.52 -23.09
N ASP A 47 19.30 -12.07 -21.84
CA ASP A 47 18.17 -11.28 -21.38
C ASP A 47 18.50 -9.78 -21.54
N ALA A 48 17.86 -9.17 -22.53
CA ALA A 48 18.07 -7.76 -22.83
C ALA A 48 17.65 -6.85 -21.64
N MET A 49 16.59 -7.20 -20.91
CA MET A 49 16.11 -6.40 -19.78
C MET A 49 17.08 -6.47 -18.61
N VAL A 50 17.51 -7.68 -18.23
CA VAL A 50 18.54 -7.87 -17.20
C VAL A 50 19.81 -7.12 -17.57
N SER A 51 20.28 -7.27 -18.82
CA SER A 51 21.50 -6.61 -19.28
C SER A 51 21.41 -5.08 -19.29
N ILE A 52 20.25 -4.51 -19.68
CA ILE A 52 20.03 -3.05 -19.69
C ILE A 52 19.96 -2.51 -18.26
N VAL A 53 19.21 -3.17 -17.38
CA VAL A 53 19.05 -2.75 -15.97
C VAL A 53 20.36 -2.88 -15.19
N ARG A 54 21.20 -3.84 -15.56
CA ARG A 54 22.54 -3.99 -14.97
C ARG A 54 23.56 -2.99 -15.50
N GLY A 55 23.28 -2.31 -16.61
CA GLY A 55 24.25 -1.47 -17.33
C GLY A 55 25.23 -2.26 -18.22
N ASP A 56 25.07 -3.58 -18.33
CA ASP A 56 25.90 -4.47 -19.16
C ASP A 56 25.65 -4.25 -20.66
N ARG A 57 24.49 -3.67 -21.01
CA ARG A 57 24.06 -3.38 -22.38
C ARG A 57 23.58 -1.93 -22.50
N PHE A 58 23.97 -1.28 -23.60
CA PHE A 58 23.66 0.12 -23.89
C PHE A 58 24.16 1.12 -22.82
N ILE A 59 25.39 0.91 -22.32
CA ILE A 59 25.98 1.67 -21.21
C ILE A 59 25.94 3.20 -21.38
N ASP A 60 26.08 3.69 -22.62
CA ASP A 60 26.08 5.14 -22.93
C ASP A 60 24.67 5.71 -23.21
N THR A 61 23.63 4.87 -23.17
CA THR A 61 22.24 5.26 -23.45
C THR A 61 21.53 5.61 -22.15
N PRO A 62 20.88 6.78 -22.04
CA PRO A 62 20.04 7.11 -20.90
C PRO A 62 18.92 6.07 -20.67
N VAL A 63 18.86 5.54 -19.45
CA VAL A 63 17.78 4.65 -18.99
C VAL A 63 17.09 5.28 -17.79
N VAL A 64 15.76 5.39 -17.84
CA VAL A 64 14.94 5.79 -16.70
C VAL A 64 14.10 4.59 -16.29
N ILE A 65 14.22 4.22 -15.03
CA ILE A 65 13.52 3.07 -14.45
C ILE A 65 12.56 3.58 -13.38
N THR A 66 11.29 3.21 -13.47
CA THR A 66 10.34 3.36 -12.36
C THR A 66 10.21 2.03 -11.64
N THR A 67 10.16 2.07 -10.31
CA THR A 67 9.96 0.87 -9.49
C THR A 67 9.53 1.26 -8.08
N ARG A 68 8.81 0.36 -7.42
CA ARG A 68 8.55 0.45 -5.99
C ARG A 68 9.86 0.43 -5.18
N PRO A 69 9.87 0.95 -3.93
CA PRO A 69 11.09 1.07 -3.14
C PRO A 69 11.94 -0.21 -3.06
N PHE A 70 11.30 -1.37 -2.88
CA PHE A 70 11.96 -2.66 -2.84
C PHE A 70 12.76 -2.99 -4.13
N GLY A 71 12.22 -2.68 -5.32
CA GLY A 71 12.94 -2.91 -6.57
C GLY A 71 14.16 -1.99 -6.69
N ALA A 72 14.06 -0.75 -6.22
CA ALA A 72 15.21 0.15 -6.15
C ALA A 72 16.26 -0.34 -5.14
N ASP A 73 15.85 -0.90 -4.01
CA ASP A 73 16.76 -1.43 -3.00
C ASP A 73 17.52 -2.66 -3.49
N GLN A 74 16.92 -3.48 -4.36
CA GLN A 74 17.63 -4.55 -5.07
C GLN A 74 18.77 -4.00 -5.94
N ILE A 75 18.53 -2.94 -6.71
CA ILE A 75 19.58 -2.28 -7.50
C ILE A 75 20.69 -1.73 -6.60
N LYS A 76 20.33 -1.00 -5.53
CA LYS A 76 21.30 -0.41 -4.59
C LYS A 76 22.17 -1.45 -3.89
N SER A 77 21.63 -2.64 -3.65
CA SER A 77 22.35 -3.73 -2.98
C SER A 77 23.50 -4.31 -3.81
N ILE A 78 23.51 -4.06 -5.12
CA ILE A 78 24.52 -4.59 -6.05
C ILE A 78 25.42 -3.42 -6.47
N MET A 79 26.59 -3.29 -5.84
CA MET A 79 27.49 -2.14 -6.04
C MET A 79 27.81 -1.86 -7.52
N THR A 80 28.05 -2.91 -8.31
CA THR A 80 28.38 -2.76 -9.74
C THR A 80 27.25 -2.15 -10.56
N ILE A 81 25.99 -2.32 -10.12
CA ILE A 81 24.84 -1.72 -10.80
C ILE A 81 24.53 -0.34 -10.18
N ASN A 82 24.58 -0.24 -8.86
CA ASN A 82 24.29 0.97 -8.10
C ASN A 82 25.05 2.20 -8.63
N ASP A 83 26.32 2.02 -8.98
CA ASP A 83 27.19 3.10 -9.44
C ASP A 83 26.79 3.66 -10.83
N HIS A 84 25.95 2.94 -11.59
CA HIS A 84 25.39 3.41 -12.86
C HIS A 84 24.19 4.34 -12.70
N TYR A 85 23.54 4.35 -11.52
CA TYR A 85 22.24 5.00 -11.36
C TYR A 85 22.26 6.15 -10.34
N THR A 86 21.43 7.14 -10.63
CA THR A 86 21.02 8.15 -9.64
C THR A 86 19.61 7.83 -9.16
N PHE A 87 19.42 7.82 -7.85
CA PHE A 87 18.15 7.42 -7.25
C PHE A 87 17.29 8.63 -6.86
N GLY A 88 16.10 8.72 -7.45
CA GLY A 88 15.06 9.68 -7.06
C GLY A 88 13.90 8.98 -6.36
N LYS A 89 13.38 9.58 -5.28
CA LYS A 89 12.15 9.11 -4.62
C LYS A 89 11.00 10.08 -4.88
N VAL A 90 9.97 9.61 -5.58
CA VAL A 90 8.70 10.36 -5.74
C VAL A 90 7.97 10.35 -4.40
N LYS A 91 7.76 11.54 -3.81
CA LYS A 91 7.11 11.69 -2.49
C LYS A 91 5.60 11.94 -2.56
N GLY A 92 5.04 12.07 -3.76
CA GLY A 92 3.64 12.45 -3.97
C GLY A 92 3.46 13.96 -4.17
N PHE A 93 2.21 14.41 -4.05
CA PHE A 93 1.82 15.80 -4.19
C PHE A 93 2.31 16.64 -3.01
N THR A 94 2.75 17.87 -3.32
CA THR A 94 2.80 18.94 -2.34
C THR A 94 1.38 19.40 -2.01
N LYS A 95 1.17 20.06 -0.87
CA LYS A 95 -0.13 20.67 -0.53
C LYS A 95 -0.69 21.53 -1.67
N LYS A 96 0.17 22.32 -2.31
CA LYS A 96 -0.20 23.16 -3.47
C LYS A 96 -0.68 22.31 -4.66
N ASN A 97 0.09 21.31 -5.06
CA ASN A 97 -0.25 20.46 -6.21
C ASN A 97 -1.49 19.62 -5.94
N MET A 98 -1.68 19.14 -4.71
CA MET A 98 -2.87 18.44 -4.25
C MET A 98 -4.11 19.35 -4.37
N SER A 99 -4.05 20.57 -3.84
CA SER A 99 -5.15 21.54 -3.98
C SER A 99 -5.45 21.88 -5.44
N THR A 100 -4.43 21.97 -6.31
CA THR A 100 -4.62 22.13 -7.76
C THR A 100 -5.30 20.91 -8.38
N TYR A 101 -4.88 19.70 -8.02
CA TYR A 101 -5.50 18.47 -8.49
C TYR A 101 -6.98 18.40 -8.11
N ILE A 102 -7.31 18.67 -6.83
CA ILE A 102 -8.69 18.64 -6.34
C ILE A 102 -9.56 19.68 -7.06
N LYS A 103 -9.07 20.92 -7.22
CA LYS A 103 -9.78 21.97 -7.96
C LYS A 103 -10.03 21.58 -9.42
N ASN A 104 -9.07 20.93 -10.07
CA ASN A 104 -9.23 20.46 -11.45
C ASN A 104 -10.21 19.28 -11.54
N TYR A 105 -10.20 18.37 -10.57
CA TYR A 105 -11.12 17.24 -10.49
C TYR A 105 -12.57 17.73 -10.35
N PHE A 106 -12.79 18.71 -9.48
CA PHE A 106 -14.09 19.35 -9.22
C PHE A 106 -14.24 20.68 -9.96
N LYS A 107 -13.79 20.75 -11.22
CA LYS A 107 -13.84 21.99 -12.03
C LYS A 107 -15.24 22.62 -12.09
N ASP A 108 -16.28 21.79 -12.06
CA ASP A 108 -17.70 22.19 -12.15
C ASP A 108 -18.38 22.24 -10.77
N ASP A 109 -17.67 21.93 -9.68
CA ASP A 109 -18.19 21.91 -8.29
C ASP A 109 -17.14 22.47 -7.32
N SER A 110 -16.94 23.79 -7.38
CA SER A 110 -15.96 24.50 -6.55
C SER A 110 -16.22 24.35 -5.04
N GLN A 111 -17.47 24.07 -4.63
CA GLN A 111 -17.83 23.88 -3.23
C GLN A 111 -17.30 22.54 -2.71
N SER A 112 -17.48 21.44 -3.45
CA SER A 112 -16.87 20.15 -3.10
C SER A 112 -15.36 20.23 -3.07
N ALA A 113 -14.75 20.94 -4.02
CA ALA A 113 -13.30 21.18 -4.02
C ALA A 113 -12.83 21.86 -2.74
N SER A 114 -13.48 22.97 -2.37
CA SER A 114 -13.08 23.80 -1.23
C SER A 114 -13.29 23.07 0.10
N THR A 115 -14.40 22.36 0.25
CA THR A 115 -14.70 21.58 1.47
C THR A 115 -13.77 20.40 1.65
N LEU A 116 -13.40 19.69 0.57
CA LEU A 116 -12.43 18.60 0.64
C LEU A 116 -11.03 19.12 1.01
N ILE A 117 -10.58 20.21 0.39
CA ILE A 117 -9.28 20.83 0.72
C ILE A 117 -9.25 21.22 2.19
N ASN A 118 -10.31 21.89 2.68
CA ASN A 118 -10.39 22.29 4.08
C ASN A 118 -10.34 21.08 5.02
N PHE A 119 -11.09 20.01 4.71
CA PHE A 119 -11.05 18.78 5.49
C PHE A 119 -9.64 18.17 5.53
N ILE A 120 -8.97 18.05 4.39
CA ILE A 120 -7.60 17.50 4.29
C ILE A 120 -6.61 18.36 5.09
N ASP A 121 -6.77 19.68 5.12
CA ASP A 121 -5.90 20.56 5.90
C ASP A 121 -6.15 20.45 7.41
N THR A 122 -7.36 20.07 7.84
CA THR A 122 -7.72 19.90 9.26
C THR A 122 -7.52 18.48 9.80
N ASN A 123 -7.55 17.46 8.95
CA ASN A 123 -7.38 16.07 9.35
C ASN A 123 -5.94 15.62 9.08
N GLN A 124 -5.13 15.51 10.14
CA GLN A 124 -3.70 15.21 10.01
C GLN A 124 -3.42 13.86 9.32
N VAL A 125 -4.22 12.83 9.64
CA VAL A 125 -4.08 11.51 9.04
C VAL A 125 -4.25 11.57 7.53
N VAL A 126 -5.35 12.19 7.08
CA VAL A 126 -5.63 12.32 5.65
C VAL A 126 -4.59 13.22 4.97
N SER A 127 -4.21 14.34 5.61
CA SER A 127 -3.22 15.30 5.10
C SER A 127 -1.85 14.69 4.84
N GLU A 128 -1.41 13.79 5.71
CA GLU A 128 -0.04 13.27 5.68
C GLU A 128 0.06 11.88 5.02
N TYR A 129 -1.00 11.06 5.07
CA TYR A 129 -0.91 9.62 4.72
C TYR A 129 -1.80 9.18 3.57
N MET A 130 -2.77 10.00 3.19
CA MET A 130 -3.68 9.67 2.10
C MET A 130 -3.53 10.68 0.96
N ALA A 131 -3.95 11.93 1.20
CA ALA A 131 -4.06 12.95 0.17
C ALA A 131 -2.75 13.29 -0.59
N PRO A 132 -1.54 13.16 -0.02
CA PRO A 132 -0.31 13.33 -0.79
C PRO A 132 -0.13 12.30 -1.90
N PHE A 133 -0.74 11.12 -1.79
CA PHE A 133 -0.60 10.07 -2.79
C PHE A 133 -1.69 10.23 -3.86
N PRO A 134 -1.35 10.43 -5.15
CA PRO A 134 -2.34 10.75 -6.18
C PRO A 134 -3.49 9.76 -6.29
N ILE A 135 -3.24 8.46 -6.12
CA ILE A 135 -4.27 7.43 -6.17
C ILE A 135 -5.28 7.58 -5.02
N PHE A 136 -4.82 7.81 -3.79
CA PHE A 136 -5.69 8.04 -2.64
C PHE A 136 -6.38 9.40 -2.72
N CYS A 137 -5.70 10.44 -3.22
CA CYS A 137 -6.32 11.73 -3.50
C CYS A 137 -7.48 11.60 -4.50
N CYS A 138 -7.32 10.78 -5.54
CA CYS A 138 -8.40 10.47 -6.49
C CYS A 138 -9.56 9.75 -5.79
N MET A 139 -9.28 8.75 -4.96
CA MET A 139 -10.31 8.03 -4.18
C MET A 139 -11.08 8.96 -3.24
N LEU A 140 -10.38 9.85 -2.52
CA LEU A 140 -10.97 10.89 -1.68
C LEU A 140 -11.90 11.78 -2.51
N CYS A 141 -11.46 12.24 -3.69
CA CYS A 141 -12.28 13.04 -4.58
C CYS A 141 -13.52 12.27 -5.06
N CYS A 142 -13.39 10.99 -5.42
CA CYS A 142 -14.52 10.16 -5.85
C CYS A 142 -15.58 10.03 -4.76
N LEU A 143 -15.16 9.73 -3.53
CA LEU A 143 -16.07 9.53 -2.39
C LEU A 143 -16.68 10.85 -1.89
N TRP A 144 -15.94 11.97 -1.94
CA TRP A 144 -16.41 13.27 -1.46
C TRP A 144 -17.60 13.86 -2.25
N LYS A 145 -17.95 13.27 -3.40
CA LYS A 145 -19.11 13.67 -4.22
C LYS A 145 -20.45 13.47 -3.53
N THR A 146 -20.55 12.61 -2.52
CA THR A 146 -21.81 12.26 -1.86
C THR A 146 -21.77 12.60 -0.38
N PRO A 147 -22.91 13.02 0.25
CA PRO A 147 -22.94 13.31 1.69
C PRO A 147 -22.47 12.13 2.53
N SER A 148 -22.94 10.92 2.22
CA SER A 148 -22.52 9.70 2.91
C SER A 148 -21.02 9.43 2.72
N GLY A 149 -20.47 9.66 1.53
CA GLY A 149 -19.03 9.54 1.30
C GLY A 149 -18.19 10.51 2.13
N ARG A 150 -18.67 11.74 2.35
CA ARG A 150 -18.01 12.74 3.23
C ARG A 150 -18.01 12.29 4.68
N GLU A 151 -19.15 11.86 5.19
CA GLU A 151 -19.29 11.34 6.56
C GLU A 151 -18.36 10.14 6.80
N ASN A 152 -18.29 9.23 5.83
CA ASN A 152 -17.41 8.06 5.93
C ASN A 152 -15.93 8.46 5.96
N ILE A 153 -15.48 9.35 5.07
CA ILE A 153 -14.09 9.81 5.05
C ILE A 153 -13.71 10.49 6.37
N GLN A 154 -14.63 11.25 6.97
CA GLN A 154 -14.36 11.95 8.23
C GLN A 154 -14.11 11.02 9.40
N ALA A 155 -14.67 9.81 9.37
CA ALA A 155 -14.47 8.78 10.40
C ALA A 155 -13.27 7.85 10.13
N MET A 156 -12.58 8.00 8.98
CA MET A 156 -11.48 7.11 8.62
C MET A 156 -10.15 7.56 9.23
N GLU A 157 -9.40 6.56 9.68
CA GLU A 157 -8.07 6.69 10.27
C GLU A 157 -7.01 5.96 9.43
N THR A 158 -7.41 5.06 8.51
CA THR A 158 -6.45 4.29 7.68
C THR A 158 -6.76 4.28 6.20
N PHE A 159 -5.73 4.07 5.37
CA PHE A 159 -5.95 3.93 3.92
C PHE A 159 -6.64 2.60 3.59
N SER A 160 -6.52 1.56 4.44
CA SER A 160 -7.28 0.33 4.26
C SER A 160 -8.79 0.56 4.41
N GLN A 161 -9.21 1.41 5.35
CA GLN A 161 -10.62 1.82 5.47
C GLN A 161 -11.07 2.63 4.24
N LEU A 162 -10.22 3.50 3.70
CA LEU A 162 -10.49 4.24 2.45
C LEU A 162 -10.71 3.28 1.28
N LEU A 163 -9.84 2.29 1.12
CA LEU A 163 -9.94 1.30 0.05
C LEU A 163 -11.16 0.39 0.23
N LYS A 164 -11.42 -0.07 1.45
CA LYS A 164 -12.63 -0.82 1.81
C LYS A 164 -13.90 -0.07 1.44
N ARG A 165 -13.95 1.24 1.72
CA ARG A 165 -15.10 2.07 1.36
C ARG A 165 -15.24 2.25 -0.15
N LEU A 166 -14.13 2.42 -0.88
CA LEU A 166 -14.16 2.50 -2.33
C LEU A 166 -14.75 1.22 -2.94
N VAL A 167 -14.27 0.05 -2.50
CA VAL A 167 -14.77 -1.26 -2.94
C VAL A 167 -16.24 -1.41 -2.60
N PHE A 168 -16.65 -1.05 -1.38
CA PHE A 168 -18.07 -1.01 -1.01
C PHE A 168 -18.90 -0.12 -1.94
N SER A 169 -18.42 1.07 -2.30
CA SER A 169 -19.12 1.97 -3.23
C SER A 169 -19.27 1.37 -4.63
N LEU A 170 -18.26 0.62 -5.12
CA LEU A 170 -18.36 -0.11 -6.38
C LEU A 170 -19.42 -1.22 -6.31
N GLN A 171 -19.41 -2.00 -5.22
CA GLN A 171 -20.43 -3.03 -4.96
C GLN A 171 -21.83 -2.44 -4.83
N GLU A 172 -21.96 -1.27 -4.21
CA GLU A 172 -23.21 -0.53 -4.09
C GLU A 172 -23.73 -0.08 -5.44
N GLN A 173 -22.87 0.52 -6.26
CA GLN A 173 -23.22 0.92 -7.60
C GLN A 173 -23.66 -0.28 -8.46
N TYR A 174 -22.98 -1.42 -8.33
CA TYR A 174 -23.39 -2.67 -8.99
C TYR A 174 -24.75 -3.17 -8.50
N SER A 175 -24.91 -3.30 -7.18
CA SER A 175 -26.09 -3.89 -6.55
C SER A 175 -27.34 -3.03 -6.76
N SER A 176 -27.19 -1.72 -6.96
CA SER A 176 -28.28 -0.77 -7.19
C SER A 176 -28.70 -0.64 -8.67
N LYS A 177 -27.96 -1.21 -9.63
CA LYS A 177 -28.40 -1.24 -11.03
C LYS A 177 -29.66 -2.10 -11.17
N ARG A 178 -30.64 -1.61 -11.92
CA ARG A 178 -31.76 -2.46 -12.39
C ARG A 178 -31.17 -3.53 -13.32
N ASN A 179 -31.51 -4.79 -13.08
CA ASN A 179 -31.13 -5.89 -13.94
C ASN A 179 -32.37 -6.42 -14.69
N GLU A 180 -32.13 -7.10 -15.79
CA GLU A 180 -33.16 -7.75 -16.59
C GLU A 180 -33.70 -9.04 -15.91
N LEU A 181 -32.92 -9.60 -14.98
CA LEU A 181 -33.19 -10.87 -14.27
C LEU A 181 -34.01 -10.72 -12.98
N GLU A 182 -34.45 -9.49 -12.62
CA GLU A 182 -35.18 -9.16 -11.38
C GLU A 182 -34.54 -9.64 -10.05
N GLU A 183 -33.26 -10.00 -10.02
CA GLU A 183 -32.61 -10.41 -8.76
C GLU A 183 -32.72 -9.31 -7.70
N GLY A 184 -32.92 -9.70 -6.43
CA GLY A 184 -32.99 -8.74 -5.33
C GLY A 184 -31.64 -8.07 -5.05
N TYR A 185 -31.68 -6.85 -4.51
CA TYR A 185 -30.49 -6.10 -4.07
C TYR A 185 -29.54 -6.94 -3.19
N ALA A 186 -30.08 -7.64 -2.20
CA ALA A 186 -29.30 -8.48 -1.27
C ALA A 186 -28.57 -9.62 -2.00
N SER A 187 -29.21 -10.22 -3.01
CA SER A 187 -28.60 -11.29 -3.82
C SER A 187 -27.40 -10.77 -4.61
N ARG A 188 -27.55 -9.61 -5.27
CA ARG A 188 -26.45 -8.98 -6.02
C ARG A 188 -25.30 -8.55 -5.11
N ARG A 189 -25.62 -8.05 -3.92
CA ARG A 189 -24.61 -7.73 -2.90
C ARG A 189 -23.79 -8.96 -2.54
N ASN A 190 -24.46 -10.05 -2.16
CA ASN A 190 -23.80 -11.30 -1.80
C ASN A 190 -22.96 -11.84 -2.96
N LYS A 191 -23.49 -11.81 -4.20
CA LYS A 191 -22.75 -12.23 -5.39
C LYS A 191 -21.45 -11.43 -5.57
N ALA A 192 -21.49 -10.12 -5.35
CA ALA A 192 -20.32 -9.26 -5.45
C ALA A 192 -19.29 -9.55 -4.33
N ASP A 193 -19.75 -9.79 -3.10
CA ASP A 193 -18.89 -10.16 -1.96
C ASP A 193 -18.24 -11.54 -2.17
N GLU A 194 -19.01 -12.54 -2.61
CA GLU A 194 -18.53 -13.89 -2.92
C GLU A 194 -17.48 -13.86 -4.03
N SER A 195 -17.73 -13.07 -5.09
CA SER A 195 -16.79 -12.93 -6.21
C SER A 195 -15.41 -12.42 -5.76
N MET A 196 -15.35 -11.46 -4.83
CA MET A 196 -14.07 -10.97 -4.31
C MET A 196 -13.34 -12.02 -3.49
N ASN A 197 -14.07 -12.81 -2.71
CA ASN A 197 -13.49 -13.91 -1.94
C ASN A 197 -12.92 -15.01 -2.85
N GLU A 198 -13.64 -15.38 -3.91
CA GLU A 198 -13.20 -16.39 -4.89
C GLU A 198 -11.95 -15.93 -5.65
N LEU A 199 -11.90 -14.65 -6.04
CA LEU A 199 -10.76 -14.08 -6.75
C LEU A 199 -9.52 -13.87 -5.87
N GLY A 200 -9.66 -13.91 -4.55
CA GLY A 200 -8.54 -13.66 -3.62
C GLY A 200 -7.34 -14.58 -3.86
N CYS A 201 -7.58 -15.87 -4.14
CA CYS A 201 -6.51 -16.84 -4.38
C CYS A 201 -5.76 -16.52 -5.68
N ILE A 202 -6.49 -16.20 -6.75
CA ILE A 202 -5.92 -15.82 -8.05
C ILE A 202 -5.12 -14.51 -7.93
N ALA A 203 -5.68 -13.52 -7.22
CA ALA A 203 -4.98 -12.26 -6.96
C ALA A 203 -3.67 -12.49 -6.22
N PHE A 204 -3.70 -13.33 -5.18
CA PHE A 204 -2.53 -13.67 -4.38
C PHE A 204 -1.47 -14.45 -5.16
N GLN A 205 -1.87 -15.51 -5.87
CA GLN A 205 -0.96 -16.29 -6.70
C GLN A 205 -0.34 -15.43 -7.80
N GLY A 206 -1.14 -14.56 -8.42
CA GLY A 206 -0.64 -13.58 -9.38
C GLY A 206 0.43 -12.66 -8.78
N LEU A 207 0.31 -12.25 -7.51
CA LEU A 207 1.37 -11.46 -6.87
C LEU A 207 2.66 -12.28 -6.63
N LEU A 208 2.55 -13.56 -6.26
CA LEU A 208 3.70 -14.45 -6.10
C LEU A 208 4.44 -14.65 -7.43
N ASP A 209 3.67 -14.80 -8.50
CA ASP A 209 4.18 -15.00 -9.85
C ASP A 209 4.43 -13.67 -10.57
N ARG A 210 4.36 -12.50 -9.92
CA ARG A 210 4.47 -11.17 -10.56
C ARG A 210 3.56 -10.97 -11.79
N GLN A 211 2.43 -11.67 -11.83
CA GLN A 211 1.42 -11.60 -12.88
C GLN A 211 0.34 -10.56 -12.55
N LEU A 212 0.16 -9.60 -13.46
CA LEU A 212 -0.86 -8.54 -13.36
C LEU A 212 -1.95 -8.64 -14.44
N ILE A 213 -1.67 -9.39 -15.51
CA ILE A 213 -2.58 -9.63 -16.62
C ILE A 213 -2.88 -11.13 -16.66
N PHE A 214 -4.17 -11.45 -16.66
CA PHE A 214 -4.69 -12.82 -16.58
C PHE A 214 -5.48 -13.11 -17.86
N ASP A 215 -5.31 -14.30 -18.42
CA ASP A 215 -6.22 -14.77 -19.45
C ASP A 215 -7.45 -15.43 -18.81
N GLU A 216 -8.48 -15.70 -19.62
CA GLU A 216 -9.70 -16.38 -19.13
C GLU A 216 -9.40 -17.74 -18.47
N LYS A 217 -8.34 -18.43 -18.90
CA LYS A 217 -7.98 -19.76 -18.37
C LYS A 217 -7.46 -19.68 -16.94
N ALA A 218 -6.79 -18.60 -16.57
CA ALA A 218 -6.30 -18.36 -15.22
C ALA A 218 -7.41 -18.40 -14.17
N PHE A 219 -8.65 -18.09 -14.55
CA PHE A 219 -9.79 -18.09 -13.64
C PHE A 219 -10.41 -19.46 -13.42
N GLY A 220 -10.33 -20.38 -14.39
CA GLY A 220 -10.88 -21.73 -14.26
C GLY A 220 -12.33 -21.73 -13.74
N LEU A 221 -12.56 -22.30 -12.56
CA LEU A 221 -13.88 -22.34 -11.91
C LEU A 221 -14.37 -20.96 -11.44
N CYS A 222 -13.48 -19.97 -11.27
CA CYS A 222 -13.80 -18.60 -10.85
C CYS A 222 -14.14 -17.68 -12.04
N THR A 223 -14.42 -18.22 -13.22
CA THR A 223 -14.73 -17.40 -14.42
C THR A 223 -15.96 -16.51 -14.20
N GLU A 224 -17.02 -17.04 -13.56
CA GLU A 224 -18.23 -16.24 -13.28
C GLU A 224 -17.98 -15.14 -12.24
N ALA A 225 -17.17 -15.43 -11.22
CA ALA A 225 -16.71 -14.42 -10.26
C ALA A 225 -15.89 -13.33 -10.95
N ALA A 226 -15.03 -13.69 -11.92
CA ALA A 226 -14.27 -12.72 -12.71
C ALA A 226 -15.19 -11.81 -13.54
N ARG A 227 -16.22 -12.37 -14.20
CA ARG A 227 -17.23 -11.57 -14.93
C ARG A 227 -17.97 -10.63 -14.00
N THR A 228 -18.44 -11.12 -12.86
CA THR A 228 -19.13 -10.30 -11.85
C THR A 228 -18.20 -9.19 -11.34
N ALA A 229 -16.94 -9.50 -11.06
CA ALA A 229 -15.95 -8.50 -10.66
C ALA A 229 -15.68 -7.45 -11.74
N CYS A 230 -15.78 -7.80 -13.03
CA CYS A 230 -15.77 -6.81 -14.12
C CYS A 230 -16.99 -5.90 -14.09
N GLU A 231 -18.18 -6.43 -13.84
CA GLU A 231 -19.42 -5.63 -13.75
C GLU A 231 -19.42 -4.69 -12.53
N VAL A 232 -18.80 -5.13 -11.43
CA VAL A 232 -18.58 -4.34 -10.22
C VAL A 232 -17.50 -3.28 -10.45
N GLY A 233 -16.50 -3.56 -11.30
CA GLY A 233 -15.35 -2.68 -11.57
C GLY A 233 -14.12 -2.97 -10.71
N ILE A 234 -14.03 -4.16 -10.10
CA ILE A 234 -12.82 -4.64 -9.41
C ILE A 234 -11.80 -5.20 -10.40
N LEU A 235 -12.30 -5.84 -11.47
CA LEU A 235 -11.49 -6.25 -12.61
C LEU A 235 -11.86 -5.39 -13.83
N SER A 236 -10.91 -5.22 -14.73
CA SER A 236 -11.15 -4.74 -16.09
C SER A 236 -10.93 -5.92 -17.04
N MET A 237 -11.75 -6.00 -18.09
CA MET A 237 -11.59 -6.97 -19.16
C MET A 237 -11.42 -6.23 -20.49
N GLU A 238 -10.37 -6.56 -21.22
CA GLU A 238 -10.10 -6.03 -22.55
C GLU A 238 -10.06 -7.15 -23.58
N LYS A 239 -10.64 -6.88 -24.76
CA LYS A 239 -10.57 -7.76 -25.93
C LYS A 239 -9.47 -7.28 -26.84
N ARG A 240 -8.44 -8.10 -27.06
CA ARG A 240 -7.36 -7.79 -28.00
C ARG A 240 -7.18 -8.86 -29.07
N PRO A 241 -6.62 -8.51 -30.24
CA PRO A 241 -6.26 -9.50 -31.25
C PRO A 241 -5.34 -10.57 -30.65
N ALA A 242 -5.66 -11.83 -30.93
CA ALA A 242 -4.87 -12.94 -30.43
C ALA A 242 -3.48 -12.94 -31.09
N PRO A 243 -2.41 -13.31 -30.35
CA PRO A 243 -1.09 -13.58 -30.93
C PRO A 243 -1.19 -14.49 -32.15
N LEU A 244 -0.30 -14.30 -33.13
CA LEU A 244 -0.32 -15.06 -34.39
C LEU A 244 -0.38 -16.57 -34.15
N GLN A 245 0.42 -17.06 -33.20
CA GLN A 245 0.47 -18.46 -32.78
C GLN A 245 -0.91 -19.00 -32.35
N ILE A 246 -1.70 -18.21 -31.61
CA ILE A 246 -3.05 -18.58 -31.18
C ILE A 246 -4.03 -18.51 -32.36
N ARG A 247 -3.91 -17.48 -33.22
CA ARG A 247 -4.72 -17.36 -34.44
C ARG A 247 -4.52 -18.55 -35.38
N GLU A 248 -3.29 -19.01 -35.55
CA GLU A 248 -2.94 -20.13 -36.43
C GLU A 248 -3.33 -21.48 -35.83
N SER A 249 -2.99 -21.73 -34.56
CA SER A 249 -3.22 -23.04 -33.92
C SER A 249 -4.66 -23.26 -33.47
N GLN A 250 -5.32 -22.22 -32.94
CA GLN A 250 -6.66 -22.35 -32.32
C GLN A 250 -7.75 -21.65 -33.13
N ARG A 251 -7.41 -20.95 -34.23
CA ARG A 251 -8.36 -20.17 -35.06
C ARG A 251 -9.18 -19.15 -34.26
N LYS A 252 -8.64 -18.67 -33.13
CA LYS A 252 -9.26 -17.62 -32.31
C LYS A 252 -8.75 -16.25 -32.74
N GLN A 253 -9.65 -15.37 -33.20
CA GLN A 253 -9.28 -14.03 -33.64
C GLN A 253 -8.91 -13.10 -32.48
N PHE A 254 -9.58 -13.24 -31.34
CA PHE A 254 -9.41 -12.39 -30.15
C PHE A 254 -9.15 -13.25 -28.91
N ILE A 255 -8.47 -12.65 -27.94
CA ILE A 255 -8.38 -13.14 -26.57
C ILE A 255 -8.90 -12.07 -25.62
N GLU A 256 -9.33 -12.53 -24.45
CA GLU A 256 -9.78 -11.70 -23.36
C GLU A 256 -8.70 -11.68 -22.28
N GLU A 257 -8.31 -10.47 -21.89
CA GLU A 257 -7.37 -10.24 -20.83
C GLU A 257 -8.04 -9.50 -19.70
N PHE A 258 -7.75 -9.94 -18.49
CA PHE A 258 -8.28 -9.41 -17.26
C PHE A 258 -7.14 -8.80 -16.46
N SER A 259 -7.38 -7.66 -15.85
CA SER A 259 -6.42 -7.02 -14.96
C SER A 259 -7.13 -6.28 -13.85
N PHE A 260 -6.53 -6.25 -12.67
CA PHE A 260 -6.93 -5.28 -11.67
C PHE A 260 -6.55 -3.88 -12.18
N PRO A 261 -7.44 -2.88 -12.10
CA PRO A 261 -7.14 -1.50 -12.53
C PRO A 261 -5.87 -0.91 -11.92
N HIS A 262 -5.44 -1.42 -10.77
CA HIS A 262 -4.18 -1.06 -10.14
C HIS A 262 -3.67 -2.21 -9.24
N LYS A 263 -2.35 -2.39 -9.14
CA LYS A 263 -1.70 -3.42 -8.30
C LYS A 263 -2.15 -3.38 -6.84
N LEU A 264 -2.42 -2.19 -6.30
CA LEU A 264 -2.96 -2.02 -4.94
C LEU A 264 -4.33 -2.71 -4.75
N LEU A 265 -5.18 -2.73 -5.77
CA LEU A 265 -6.47 -3.42 -5.70
C LEU A 265 -6.28 -4.94 -5.74
N GLN A 266 -5.31 -5.44 -6.53
CA GLN A 266 -4.91 -6.85 -6.48
C GLN A 266 -4.39 -7.23 -5.08
N GLU A 267 -3.55 -6.40 -4.47
CA GLU A 267 -3.03 -6.59 -3.10
C GLU A 267 -4.16 -6.62 -2.07
N TYR A 268 -5.17 -5.77 -2.23
CA TYR A 268 -6.34 -5.74 -1.37
C TYR A 268 -7.21 -6.99 -1.53
N ILE A 269 -7.50 -7.41 -2.76
CA ILE A 269 -8.30 -8.63 -3.03
C ILE A 269 -7.55 -9.89 -2.57
N ALA A 270 -6.22 -9.93 -2.73
CA ALA A 270 -5.39 -11.01 -2.19
C ALA A 270 -5.51 -11.16 -0.67
N SER A 271 -5.76 -10.07 0.07
CA SER A 271 -5.93 -10.13 1.52
C SER A 271 -7.13 -10.97 1.97
N PHE A 272 -8.19 -11.06 1.15
CA PHE A 272 -9.38 -11.86 1.46
C PHE A 272 -9.05 -13.34 1.47
N TYR A 273 -8.17 -13.80 0.58
CA TYR A 273 -7.70 -15.18 0.59
C TYR A 273 -6.91 -15.51 1.84
N LEU A 274 -5.98 -14.64 2.23
CA LEU A 274 -5.20 -14.83 3.46
C LEU A 274 -6.08 -14.82 4.71
N ALA A 275 -7.03 -13.89 4.81
CA ALA A 275 -7.99 -13.87 5.91
C ALA A 275 -8.89 -15.13 5.90
N SER A 276 -9.32 -15.61 4.73
CA SER A 276 -10.10 -16.85 4.62
C SER A 276 -9.28 -18.08 5.04
N LEU A 277 -8.00 -18.15 4.65
CA LEU A 277 -7.09 -19.21 5.05
C LEU A 277 -6.89 -19.25 6.55
N PHE A 278 -6.79 -18.10 7.23
CA PHE A 278 -6.66 -18.08 8.70
C PHE A 278 -7.76 -18.90 9.37
N HIS A 279 -9.00 -18.80 8.88
CA HIS A 279 -10.14 -19.54 9.42
C HIS A 279 -10.27 -20.98 8.90
N LYS A 280 -9.93 -21.24 7.63
CA LYS A 280 -10.13 -22.54 6.97
C LYS A 280 -8.93 -23.49 7.12
N ASP A 281 -7.72 -22.94 7.06
CA ASP A 281 -6.45 -23.66 7.18
C ASP A 281 -5.39 -22.76 7.82
N CYS A 282 -5.50 -22.59 9.13
CA CYS A 282 -4.57 -21.76 9.91
C CYS A 282 -3.11 -22.23 9.78
N ARG A 283 -2.86 -23.52 9.49
CA ARG A 283 -1.49 -24.02 9.27
C ARG A 283 -0.92 -23.47 7.98
N GLU A 284 -1.68 -23.52 6.90
CA GLU A 284 -1.27 -22.97 5.61
C GLU A 284 -1.10 -21.44 5.67
N PHE A 285 -2.01 -20.74 6.35
CA PHE A 285 -1.85 -19.31 6.61
C PHE A 285 -0.51 -18.99 7.29
N ASN A 286 -0.19 -19.67 8.39
CA ASN A 286 1.04 -19.44 9.14
C ASN A 286 2.29 -19.79 8.30
N ARG A 287 2.22 -20.84 7.48
CA ARG A 287 3.28 -21.22 6.54
C ARG A 287 3.52 -20.12 5.50
N ILE A 288 2.46 -19.64 4.84
CA ILE A 288 2.56 -18.55 3.86
C ILE A 288 3.12 -17.28 4.50
N MET A 289 2.64 -16.92 5.69
CA MET A 289 3.14 -15.76 6.42
C MET A 289 4.65 -15.89 6.68
N ALA A 290 5.09 -16.98 7.31
CA ALA A 290 6.48 -17.13 7.74
C ALA A 290 7.46 -17.38 6.58
N ASP A 291 7.08 -18.25 5.63
CA ASP A 291 8.00 -18.83 4.65
C ASP A 291 7.86 -18.19 3.26
N THR A 292 6.80 -17.42 3.01
CA THR A 292 6.59 -16.74 1.73
C THR A 292 6.64 -15.22 1.87
N LEU A 293 5.82 -14.65 2.77
CA LEU A 293 5.65 -13.19 2.85
C LEU A 293 6.74 -12.51 3.66
N LEU A 294 7.24 -13.15 4.71
CA LEU A 294 8.22 -12.55 5.63
C LEU A 294 9.65 -13.03 5.41
N GLU A 295 9.83 -14.08 4.61
CA GLU A 295 11.15 -14.65 4.30
C GLU A 295 12.03 -13.66 3.52
N ASN A 296 13.35 -13.66 3.77
CA ASN A 296 14.35 -12.97 2.94
C ASN A 296 14.03 -11.49 2.63
N TYR A 297 13.49 -10.74 3.60
CA TYR A 297 13.07 -9.33 3.45
C TYR A 297 11.91 -9.10 2.45
N ARG A 298 11.21 -10.14 2.01
CA ARG A 298 10.05 -10.05 1.11
C ARG A 298 8.85 -9.32 1.73
N TYR A 299 8.84 -9.09 3.03
CA TYR A 299 7.78 -8.30 3.67
C TYR A 299 7.71 -6.86 3.13
N MET A 300 8.80 -6.35 2.58
CA MET A 300 8.84 -5.06 1.87
C MET A 300 8.15 -5.12 0.50
N GLU A 301 8.25 -6.25 -0.19
CA GLU A 301 7.54 -6.52 -1.45
C GLU A 301 6.04 -6.67 -1.20
N PHE A 302 5.66 -7.46 -0.19
CA PHE A 302 4.26 -7.73 0.18
C PHE A 302 3.70 -6.76 1.21
N ARG A 303 4.29 -5.57 1.33
CA ARG A 303 3.95 -4.57 2.35
C ARG A 303 2.45 -4.28 2.40
N TYR A 304 1.83 -4.03 1.25
CA TYR A 304 0.40 -3.71 1.17
C TYR A 304 -0.49 -4.92 1.40
N VAL A 305 -0.06 -6.13 0.99
CA VAL A 305 -0.78 -7.37 1.32
C VAL A 305 -0.83 -7.54 2.84
N LEU A 306 0.30 -7.34 3.54
CA LEU A 306 0.37 -7.43 5.00
C LEU A 306 -0.50 -6.37 5.68
N TYR A 307 -0.50 -5.13 5.18
CA TYR A 307 -1.39 -4.08 5.66
C TYR A 307 -2.87 -4.47 5.51
N PHE A 308 -3.29 -4.90 4.33
CA PHE A 308 -4.69 -5.25 4.08
C PHE A 308 -5.12 -6.51 4.81
N THR A 309 -4.27 -7.53 4.92
CA THR A 309 -4.57 -8.74 5.71
C THR A 309 -4.72 -8.40 7.19
N ALA A 310 -3.84 -7.55 7.74
CA ALA A 310 -3.95 -7.11 9.12
C ALA A 310 -5.23 -6.28 9.37
N ALA A 311 -5.65 -5.47 8.39
CA ALA A 311 -6.84 -4.63 8.46
C ALA A 311 -8.17 -5.41 8.48
N HIS A 312 -8.16 -6.74 8.33
CA HIS A 312 -9.33 -7.57 8.64
C HIS A 312 -9.64 -7.59 10.15
N GLY A 313 -8.68 -7.18 10.99
CA GLY A 313 -8.88 -7.02 12.43
C GLY A 313 -8.97 -8.35 13.19
N GLY A 314 -9.36 -8.26 14.47
CA GLY A 314 -9.56 -9.41 15.35
C GLY A 314 -8.39 -10.38 15.37
N GLU A 315 -8.68 -11.68 15.37
CA GLU A 315 -7.67 -12.74 15.43
C GLU A 315 -6.75 -12.79 14.19
N VAL A 316 -7.24 -12.37 13.02
CA VAL A 316 -6.42 -12.31 11.79
C VAL A 316 -5.33 -11.24 11.95
N GLY A 317 -5.73 -10.02 12.32
CA GLY A 317 -4.80 -8.92 12.55
C GLY A 317 -3.79 -9.21 13.65
N LYS A 318 -4.26 -9.80 14.76
CA LYS A 318 -3.40 -10.25 15.86
C LYS A 318 -2.37 -11.29 15.39
N SER A 319 -2.78 -12.30 14.64
CA SER A 319 -1.87 -13.33 14.12
C SER A 319 -0.80 -12.77 13.17
N VAL A 320 -1.17 -11.81 12.32
CA VAL A 320 -0.20 -11.08 11.47
C VAL A 320 0.81 -10.34 12.34
N LEU A 321 0.36 -9.58 13.32
CA LEU A 321 1.24 -8.82 14.22
C LEU A 321 2.14 -9.71 15.08
N GLU A 322 1.64 -10.83 15.60
CA GLU A 322 2.46 -11.80 16.33
C GLU A 322 3.60 -12.33 15.47
N THR A 323 3.32 -12.68 14.22
CA THR A 323 4.32 -13.24 13.31
C THR A 323 5.35 -12.19 12.93
N LEU A 324 4.91 -10.98 12.61
CA LEU A 324 5.78 -9.83 12.37
C LEU A 324 6.67 -9.52 13.57
N CYS A 325 6.10 -9.49 14.77
CA CYS A 325 6.84 -9.24 16.00
C CYS A 325 7.93 -10.29 16.25
N LYS A 326 7.77 -11.52 15.77
CA LYS A 326 8.74 -12.62 15.92
C LYS A 326 9.81 -12.65 14.81
N LYS A 327 9.48 -12.21 13.59
CA LYS A 327 10.29 -12.49 12.38
C LYS A 327 10.90 -11.25 11.72
N VAL A 328 10.34 -10.06 11.97
CA VAL A 328 10.75 -8.83 11.26
C VAL A 328 11.45 -7.89 12.22
N ASP A 329 12.65 -7.42 11.86
CA ASP A 329 13.42 -6.42 12.62
C ASP A 329 13.25 -5.01 12.03
N ASP A 330 12.00 -4.58 11.89
CA ASP A 330 11.63 -3.23 11.43
C ASP A 330 10.41 -2.76 12.23
N MET A 331 10.68 -2.05 13.33
CA MET A 331 9.63 -1.58 14.22
C MET A 331 8.76 -0.47 13.62
N ASP A 332 9.28 0.36 12.71
CA ASP A 332 8.47 1.36 12.01
C ASP A 332 7.43 0.68 11.12
N PHE A 333 7.83 -0.37 10.42
CA PHE A 333 6.89 -1.17 9.63
C PHE A 333 5.85 -1.86 10.51
N ILE A 334 6.26 -2.49 11.62
CA ILE A 334 5.33 -3.18 12.53
C ILE A 334 4.31 -2.23 13.13
N ILE A 335 4.74 -1.03 13.57
CA ILE A 335 3.84 0.02 14.06
C ILE A 335 2.82 0.41 12.99
N LYS A 336 3.26 0.55 11.72
CA LYS A 336 2.35 0.86 10.62
C LYS A 336 1.35 -0.26 10.34
N VAL A 337 1.76 -1.52 10.44
CA VAL A 337 0.82 -2.65 10.31
C VAL A 337 -0.17 -2.64 11.48
N ALA A 338 0.29 -2.38 12.71
CA ALA A 338 -0.58 -2.31 13.88
C ALA A 338 -1.61 -1.18 13.78
N PHE A 339 -1.19 -0.05 13.21
CA PHE A 339 -2.08 1.04 12.86
C PHE A 339 -3.11 0.64 11.80
N GLU A 340 -2.88 -0.34 10.94
CA GLU A 340 -3.94 -0.81 10.04
C GLU A 340 -4.98 -1.71 10.74
N VAL A 341 -4.65 -2.33 11.87
CA VAL A 341 -5.54 -3.23 12.62
C VAL A 341 -6.60 -2.47 13.43
N HIS A 342 -6.24 -1.33 14.04
CA HIS A 342 -7.12 -0.55 14.95
C HIS A 342 -7.75 -1.38 16.10
N ASP A 343 -7.03 -2.38 16.62
CA ASP A 343 -7.48 -3.26 17.70
C ASP A 343 -6.56 -3.14 18.92
N SER A 344 -7.13 -2.80 20.08
CA SER A 344 -6.39 -2.54 21.31
C SER A 344 -5.64 -3.76 21.85
N GLU A 345 -6.18 -4.97 21.72
CA GLU A 345 -5.52 -6.20 22.19
C GLU A 345 -4.37 -6.59 21.27
N ALA A 346 -4.56 -6.44 19.95
CA ALA A 346 -3.54 -6.76 18.97
C ALA A 346 -2.29 -5.85 19.12
N ILE A 347 -2.50 -4.60 19.56
CA ILE A 347 -1.43 -3.63 19.80
C ILE A 347 -0.55 -4.01 20.98
N ASP A 348 -1.03 -4.77 21.97
CA ASP A 348 -0.27 -5.13 23.18
C ASP A 348 1.02 -5.88 22.88
N LEU A 349 0.98 -6.71 21.84
CA LEU A 349 2.14 -7.42 21.32
C LEU A 349 3.23 -6.44 20.88
N VAL A 350 2.83 -5.40 20.14
CA VAL A 350 3.73 -4.35 19.65
C VAL A 350 4.23 -3.47 20.79
N ARG A 351 3.37 -3.13 21.75
CA ARG A 351 3.76 -2.38 22.98
C ARG A 351 4.80 -3.12 23.78
N ASN A 352 4.61 -4.43 23.97
CA ASN A 352 5.55 -5.28 24.72
C ASN A 352 6.89 -5.38 24.00
N ARG A 353 6.88 -5.52 22.67
CA ARG A 353 8.12 -5.50 21.89
C ARG A 353 8.83 -4.15 21.99
N LEU A 354 8.11 -3.04 21.84
CA LEU A 354 8.66 -1.67 21.95
C LEU A 354 9.42 -1.42 23.26
N LYS A 355 8.95 -1.99 24.38
CA LYS A 355 9.65 -1.88 25.67
C LYS A 355 11.06 -2.47 25.65
N THR A 356 11.36 -3.37 24.71
CA THR A 356 12.68 -4.00 24.56
C THR A 356 13.57 -3.33 23.52
N GLU A 357 13.03 -2.40 22.72
CA GLU A 357 13.74 -1.76 21.62
C GLU A 357 14.77 -0.74 22.11
N ALA A 358 15.99 -0.84 21.59
CA ALA A 358 17.09 0.07 21.90
C ALA A 358 17.20 1.23 20.89
N HIS A 359 16.77 0.99 19.66
CA HIS A 359 16.86 1.92 18.55
C HIS A 359 15.48 2.05 17.89
N LEU A 360 14.99 3.28 17.73
CA LEU A 360 13.73 3.51 17.05
C LEU A 360 13.86 4.66 16.05
N THR A 361 13.34 4.45 14.84
CA THR A 361 13.25 5.50 13.83
C THR A 361 11.78 5.75 13.52
N LEU A 362 11.34 6.99 13.72
CA LEU A 362 9.97 7.41 13.42
C LEU A 362 9.93 7.95 12.00
N HIS A 363 9.13 7.32 11.15
CA HIS A 363 8.72 7.88 9.86
C HIS A 363 7.24 8.26 9.89
N PRO A 364 6.79 9.17 9.01
CA PRO A 364 5.37 9.34 8.77
C PRO A 364 4.72 7.97 8.40
N PRO A 365 3.59 7.56 9.01
CA PRO A 365 2.79 8.33 9.96
C PRO A 365 3.25 8.54 11.38
N ILE A 366 3.23 9.80 11.86
CA ILE A 366 3.27 10.08 13.29
C ILE A 366 2.00 9.55 13.98
N ALA A 367 0.85 9.59 13.31
CA ALA A 367 -0.40 9.05 13.86
C ALA A 367 -0.28 7.55 14.25
N ALA A 368 0.41 6.74 13.44
CA ALA A 368 0.65 5.33 13.74
C ALA A 368 1.49 5.13 15.02
N HIS A 369 2.50 5.99 15.20
CA HIS A 369 3.34 5.99 16.38
C HIS A 369 2.57 6.49 17.61
N VAL A 370 1.81 7.58 17.47
CA VAL A 370 0.95 8.13 18.53
C VAL A 370 -0.03 7.08 19.01
N PHE A 371 -0.74 6.44 18.09
CA PHE A 371 -1.68 5.37 18.36
C PHE A 371 -1.07 4.21 19.18
N THR A 372 0.15 3.80 18.84
CA THR A 372 0.81 2.67 19.52
C THR A 372 1.40 3.08 20.89
N LEU A 373 1.92 4.31 21.01
CA LEU A 373 2.66 4.79 22.18
C LEU A 373 1.77 5.44 23.24
N GLU A 374 0.63 6.02 22.85
CA GLU A 374 -0.31 6.70 23.75
C GLU A 374 -0.68 5.83 24.97
N PRO A 375 -1.07 4.55 24.82
CA PRO A 375 -1.42 3.72 25.96
C PRO A 375 -0.25 3.51 26.94
N ILE A 376 0.99 3.42 26.43
CA ILE A 376 2.20 3.33 27.28
C ILE A 376 2.38 4.63 28.06
N GLY A 377 2.20 5.77 27.39
CA GLY A 377 2.23 7.08 28.02
C GLY A 377 1.22 7.25 29.14
N LYS A 378 -0.05 6.90 28.89
CA LYS A 378 -1.11 6.96 29.89
C LYS A 378 -0.80 6.12 31.13
N GLU A 379 -0.22 4.93 30.95
CA GLU A 379 0.24 4.07 32.06
C GLU A 379 1.33 4.76 32.89
N VAL A 380 2.29 5.41 32.23
CA VAL A 380 3.40 6.11 32.87
C VAL A 380 2.94 7.37 33.61
N VAL A 381 2.10 8.19 32.98
CA VAL A 381 1.50 9.39 33.60
C VAL A 381 0.70 8.99 34.84
N GLY A 382 -0.07 7.90 34.79
CA GLY A 382 -0.82 7.42 35.95
C GLY A 382 0.06 7.05 37.16
N ARG A 383 1.29 6.57 36.92
CA ARG A 383 2.21 6.07 37.95
C ARG A 383 3.22 7.11 38.44
N SER A 384 3.67 8.03 37.60
CA SER A 384 4.69 9.02 37.95
C SER A 384 4.08 10.32 38.51
N SER A 385 4.37 10.65 39.77
CA SER A 385 3.96 11.94 40.35
C SER A 385 4.67 13.12 39.69
N SER A 386 5.97 13.01 39.42
CA SER A 386 6.75 14.11 38.82
C SER A 386 6.26 14.49 37.41
N ILE A 387 5.89 13.50 36.59
CA ILE A 387 5.33 13.76 35.25
C ILE A 387 3.97 14.44 35.37
N ARG A 388 3.11 13.98 36.30
CA ARG A 388 1.80 14.61 36.54
C ARG A 388 1.90 16.06 37.00
N GLU A 389 2.82 16.33 37.93
CA GLU A 389 3.07 17.70 38.41
C GLU A 389 3.55 18.61 37.27
N THR A 390 4.42 18.10 36.39
CA THR A 390 4.92 18.86 35.24
C THR A 390 3.81 19.14 34.20
N LEU A 391 2.87 18.20 34.05
CA LEU A 391 1.76 18.32 33.10
C LEU A 391 0.50 18.97 33.69
N ASP A 392 0.50 19.34 34.98
CA ASP A 392 -0.67 19.82 35.73
C ASP A 392 -1.89 18.86 35.65
N VAL A 393 -1.60 17.55 35.68
CA VAL A 393 -2.61 16.47 35.55
C VAL A 393 -3.02 15.98 36.94
N SER A 394 -4.32 16.05 37.24
CA SER A 394 -4.88 15.61 38.52
C SER A 394 -4.89 14.07 38.67
N LYS A 395 -5.02 13.56 39.91
CA LYS A 395 -5.17 12.10 40.16
C LYS A 395 -6.50 11.52 39.68
N SER A 396 -7.54 12.34 39.50
CA SER A 396 -8.85 11.91 38.99
C SER A 396 -8.81 11.83 37.47
N PHE A 397 -9.01 10.63 36.92
CA PHE A 397 -8.85 10.32 35.49
C PHE A 397 -9.71 11.16 34.52
N GLU A 398 -10.75 11.85 35.00
CA GLU A 398 -11.73 12.53 34.14
C GLU A 398 -11.53 14.04 34.02
N ALA A 399 -10.79 14.68 34.94
CA ALA A 399 -10.49 16.11 34.90
C ALA A 399 -8.99 16.29 34.61
N ASN A 400 -8.65 16.55 33.34
CA ASN A 400 -7.30 16.81 32.80
C ASN A 400 -6.49 15.59 32.33
N ALA A 401 -7.09 14.64 31.60
CA ALA A 401 -6.29 13.61 30.92
C ALA A 401 -5.36 14.25 29.86
N PRO A 402 -4.10 13.81 29.74
CA PRO A 402 -3.20 14.31 28.70
C PRO A 402 -3.74 13.96 27.31
N SER A 403 -3.48 14.84 26.33
CA SER A 403 -3.81 14.56 24.93
C SER A 403 -3.06 13.31 24.42
N SER A 404 -3.54 12.71 23.34
CA SER A 404 -2.90 11.54 22.72
C SER A 404 -1.44 11.82 22.36
N HIS A 405 -1.13 13.01 21.86
CA HIS A 405 0.23 13.40 21.47
C HIS A 405 1.15 13.59 22.67
N VAL A 406 0.67 14.24 23.74
CA VAL A 406 1.41 14.34 25.02
C VAL A 406 1.69 12.95 25.58
N ALA A 407 0.67 12.10 25.66
CA ALA A 407 0.81 10.74 26.18
C ALA A 407 1.79 9.92 25.33
N ALA A 408 1.65 9.94 24.01
CA ALA A 408 2.56 9.22 23.12
C ALA A 408 4.03 9.65 23.28
N ALA A 409 4.28 10.96 23.40
CA ALA A 409 5.62 11.48 23.65
C ALA A 409 6.16 11.00 25.02
N VAL A 410 5.36 11.04 26.08
CA VAL A 410 5.74 10.48 27.38
C VAL A 410 6.06 8.99 27.25
N GLY A 411 5.21 8.22 26.57
CA GLY A 411 5.41 6.79 26.34
C GLY A 411 6.71 6.50 25.61
N LEU A 412 7.02 7.25 24.56
CA LEU A 412 8.24 7.13 23.77
C LEU A 412 9.50 7.40 24.60
N PHE A 413 9.53 8.53 25.30
CA PHE A 413 10.73 8.97 26.02
C PHE A 413 10.95 8.23 27.34
N THR A 414 9.98 7.44 27.79
CA THR A 414 10.10 6.59 28.99
C THR A 414 10.26 5.09 28.66
N LEU A 415 10.42 4.73 27.39
CA LEU A 415 10.74 3.35 27.00
C LEU A 415 12.04 2.87 27.70
N PRO A 416 12.01 1.73 28.41
CA PRO A 416 13.05 1.41 29.38
C PRO A 416 14.40 1.05 28.75
N LYS A 417 14.37 0.51 27.53
CA LYS A 417 15.55 0.09 26.76
C LYS A 417 15.95 1.05 25.65
N LEU A 418 15.11 2.03 25.29
CA LEU A 418 15.41 2.97 24.22
C LEU A 418 16.65 3.80 24.57
N ARG A 419 17.59 3.89 23.62
CA ARG A 419 18.86 4.64 23.73
C ARG A 419 19.10 5.54 22.54
N TRP A 420 18.44 5.28 21.42
CA TRP A 420 18.63 6.06 20.22
C TRP A 420 17.31 6.24 19.49
N LEU A 421 17.03 7.49 19.14
CA LEU A 421 15.79 7.90 18.51
C LEU A 421 16.10 8.80 17.33
N ILE A 422 15.57 8.45 16.15
CA ILE A 422 15.62 9.33 14.97
C ILE A 422 14.20 9.71 14.57
N PHE A 423 13.98 11.01 14.33
CA PHE A 423 12.82 11.50 13.62
C PHE A 423 13.17 11.74 12.14
N GLN A 424 12.64 10.94 11.22
CA GLN A 424 12.87 11.10 9.78
C GLN A 424 11.67 11.73 9.09
N ARG A 425 11.78 13.03 8.77
CA ARG A 425 10.73 13.78 8.04
C ARG A 425 9.38 13.81 8.75
N VAL A 426 9.40 13.67 10.08
CA VAL A 426 8.24 13.77 10.95
C VAL A 426 8.06 15.23 11.36
N ARG A 427 6.82 15.70 11.37
CA ARG A 427 6.46 16.98 11.98
C ARG A 427 5.78 16.69 13.31
N LEU A 428 6.34 17.24 14.39
CA LEU A 428 5.78 17.16 15.74
C LEU A 428 5.07 18.47 16.06
N ASP A 429 3.97 18.39 16.80
CA ASP A 429 3.24 19.55 17.30
C ASP A 429 3.68 19.92 18.72
N ASP A 430 3.19 21.06 19.21
CA ASP A 430 3.53 21.61 20.52
C ASP A 430 3.10 20.70 21.67
N GLU A 431 2.02 19.93 21.48
CA GLU A 431 1.56 18.92 22.43
C GLU A 431 2.59 17.79 22.57
N PHE A 432 3.12 17.28 21.46
CA PHE A 432 4.16 16.27 21.49
C PHE A 432 5.41 16.81 22.21
N TYR A 433 5.86 18.04 21.92
CA TYR A 433 7.00 18.65 22.62
C TYR A 433 6.75 18.82 24.12
N THR A 434 5.52 19.13 24.53
CA THR A 434 5.13 19.21 25.94
C THR A 434 5.32 17.87 26.65
N GLY A 435 4.91 16.77 26.02
CA GLY A 435 5.15 15.42 26.54
C GLY A 435 6.62 15.03 26.62
N ILE A 436 7.45 15.45 25.63
CA ILE A 436 8.90 15.28 25.69
C ILE A 436 9.49 15.98 26.91
N SER A 437 9.13 17.25 27.11
CA SER A 437 9.62 18.05 28.24
C SER A 437 9.29 17.40 29.59
N ALA A 438 8.06 16.90 29.75
CA ALA A 438 7.64 16.23 30.97
C ALA A 438 8.39 14.92 31.25
N ALA A 439 8.71 14.16 30.20
CA ALA A 439 9.43 12.88 30.32
C ALA A 439 10.96 13.02 30.34
N ALA A 440 11.52 14.21 30.06
CA ALA A 440 12.94 14.41 29.82
C ALA A 440 13.83 13.89 30.96
N SER A 441 13.43 14.11 32.22
CA SER A 441 14.19 13.67 33.40
C SER A 441 14.25 12.14 33.58
N GLN A 442 13.33 11.41 32.96
CA GLN A 442 13.25 9.95 33.02
C GLN A 442 13.78 9.28 31.75
N SER A 443 14.11 10.07 30.74
CA SER A 443 14.58 9.56 29.46
C SER A 443 16.02 9.08 29.53
N LYS A 444 16.33 8.09 28.69
CA LYS A 444 17.67 7.50 28.51
C LYS A 444 18.19 7.64 27.09
N VAL A 445 17.51 8.47 26.30
CA VAL A 445 17.73 8.72 24.87
C VAL A 445 18.64 9.92 24.67
#